data_AF-B3CUD5-F1
#
_entry.id   AF-B3CUD5-F1
#
_cell.length_a   1.000
_cell.length_b   1.000
_cell.length_c   1.000
_cell.angle_alpha   90.00
_cell.angle_beta   90.00
_cell.angle_gamma   90.00
#
_symmetry.space_group_name_H-M   'P 1'
#
loop_
_entity.id
_entity.type
_entity.pdbx_description
1 polymer ?
#
loop_
_entity_poly.entity_id
_entity_poly.type
_entity_poly.pdbx_seq_one_letter_code
_entity_poly.pdbx_strand_id
1 'polypeptide(L)' 'MAIQFTRIEFLTRSKGGDSCRKAAYNARTIVKNEQTKIRYNFFY' A
#
# COMPACT_ATOMS: atom_id res chain seq x y z
N MET A 1 -2.45 2.13 30.94
CA MET A 1 -1.53 1.24 30.18
C MET A 1 -1.49 1.72 28.75
N ALA A 2 -0.37 2.31 28.31
CA ALA A 2 -0.16 2.66 26.92
C ALA A 2 0.79 1.61 26.32
N ILE A 3 0.28 0.74 25.45
CA ILE A 3 1.12 -0.18 24.70
C ILE A 3 1.64 0.61 23.51
N GLN A 4 2.96 0.86 23.45
CA GLN A 4 3.58 1.45 22.29
C GLN A 4 3.75 0.37 21.22
N PHE A 5 2.87 0.38 20.21
CA PHE A 5 2.95 -0.54 19.08
C PHE A 5 3.61 0.17 17.90
N THR A 6 4.87 -0.17 17.63
CA THR A 6 5.57 0.24 16.40
C THR A 6 5.89 -0.99 15.59
N ARG A 7 5.31 -1.10 14.38
CA ARG A 7 5.55 -2.23 13.47
C ARG A 7 6.19 -1.70 12.18
N ILE A 8 7.39 -2.19 11.89
CA ILE A 8 8.09 -1.92 10.62
C ILE A 8 7.84 -3.11 9.69
N GLU A 9 7.36 -2.82 8.49
CA GLU A 9 7.15 -3.83 7.45
C GLU A 9 7.83 -3.41 6.16
N PHE A 10 8.70 -4.29 5.65
CA PHE A 10 9.30 -4.10 4.34
C PHE A 10 8.35 -4.58 3.24
N LEU A 11 8.07 -3.69 2.30
CA LEU A 11 7.32 -4.00 1.08
C LEU A 11 8.27 -4.62 0.06
N THR A 12 8.07 -5.89 -0.28
CA THR A 12 8.87 -6.58 -1.30
C THR A 12 8.01 -7.12 -2.43
N ARG A 13 8.47 -6.95 -3.67
CA ARG A 13 7.79 -7.47 -4.87
C ARG A 13 7.73 -9.00 -4.89
N SER A 14 8.73 -9.68 -4.34
CA SER A 14 8.80 -11.15 -4.27
C SER A 14 7.65 -11.79 -3.49
N LYS A 15 7.05 -11.06 -2.54
CA LYS A 15 5.87 -11.50 -1.77
C LYS A 15 4.56 -10.95 -2.35
N GLY A 16 4.57 -10.42 -3.57
CA GLY A 16 3.43 -9.77 -4.19
C GLY A 16 3.13 -8.36 -3.65
N GLY A 17 4.10 -7.72 -2.99
CA GLY A 17 3.99 -6.36 -2.50
C GLY A 17 4.08 -5.33 -3.61
N ASP A 18 3.16 -4.35 -3.61
CA ASP A 18 3.15 -3.21 -4.50
C ASP A 18 3.02 -1.91 -3.69
N SER A 19 3.96 -1.00 -3.90
CA SER A 19 4.03 0.28 -3.17
C SER A 19 2.87 1.20 -3.54
N CYS A 20 2.49 1.27 -4.82
CA CYS A 20 1.33 2.03 -5.28
C CYS A 20 0.02 1.48 -4.68
N ARG A 21 -0.09 0.16 -4.53
CA ARG A 21 -1.23 -0.48 -3.87
C ARG A 21 -1.32 -0.10 -2.39
N LYS A 22 -0.22 -0.20 -1.64
CA LYS A 22 -0.22 0.15 -0.20
C LYS A 22 -0.44 1.66 -0.01
N ALA A 23 0.11 2.50 -0.88
CA ALA A 23 -0.13 3.94 -0.88
C ALA A 23 -1.60 4.28 -1.14
N ALA A 24 -2.21 3.70 -2.17
CA ALA A 24 -3.63 3.90 -2.48
C ALA A 24 -4.55 3.49 -1.32
N TYR A 25 -4.24 2.36 -0.67
CA TYR A 25 -5.01 1.87 0.48
C TYR A 25 -4.88 2.80 1.69
N ASN A 26 -3.64 3.17 2.05
CA ASN A 26 -3.36 3.99 3.22
C ASN A 26 -3.91 5.41 3.08
N ALA A 27 -3.73 6.03 1.91
CA ALA A 27 -4.16 7.40 1.64
C ALA A 27 -5.62 7.49 1.17
N ARG A 28 -6.28 6.35 0.89
CA ARG A 28 -7.63 6.28 0.29
C ARG A 28 -7.73 7.15 -0.98
N THR A 29 -6.75 7.03 -1.86
CA THR A 29 -6.69 7.75 -3.14
C THR A 29 -6.61 6.80 -4.32
N ILE A 30 -7.03 7.26 -5.50
CA ILE A 30 -6.86 6.50 -6.74
C ILE A 30 -5.42 6.68 -7.21
N VAL A 31 -4.64 5.61 -7.17
CA VAL A 31 -3.25 5.60 -7.65
C VAL A 31 -3.13 4.65 -8.82
N LYS A 32 -2.46 5.09 -9.89
CA LYS A 32 -2.12 4.25 -11.03
C LYS A 32 -0.65 3.87 -10.94
N ASN A 33 -0.36 2.58 -11.04
CA ASN A 33 1.02 2.12 -11.25
C ASN A 33 1.33 2.23 -12.76
N GLU A 34 2.35 2.99 -13.13
CA GLU A 34 2.70 3.24 -14.53
C GLU A 34 3.34 2.02 -15.21
N GLN A 35 4.08 1.20 -14.47
CA GLN A 35 4.76 0.01 -15.01
C GLN A 35 3.76 -1.10 -15.33
N THR A 36 2.80 -1.37 -14.44
CA THR A 36 1.79 -2.42 -14.62
C THR A 36 0.50 -1.90 -15.27
N LYS A 37 0.35 -0.58 -15.37
CA LYS A 37 -0.86 0.14 -15.82
C LYS A 37 -2.12 -0.14 -14.98
N ILE A 38 -1.97 -0.80 -13.83
CA ILE A 38 -3.06 -1.12 -12.91
C ILE A 38 -3.46 0.13 -12.15
N ARG A 39 -4.77 0.37 -12.04
CA ARG A 39 -5.35 1.41 -11.19
C ARG A 39 -5.86 0.77 -9.91
N TYR A 40 -5.38 1.25 -8.77
CA TYR A 40 -5.85 0.85 -7.46
C TYR A 40 -6.86 1.87 -6.96
N ASN A 41 -8.04 1.39 -6.57
CA ASN A 41 -9.12 2.18 -6.03
C ASN A 41 -9.66 1.50 -4.77
N PHE A 42 -9.49 2.14 -3.61
CA PHE A 42 -9.92 1.63 -2.31
C PHE A 42 -10.89 2.61 -1.62
N PHE A 43 -11.68 3.35 -2.39
CA PHE A 43 -12.70 4.26 -1.87
C PHE A 43 -13.94 3.54 -1.32
N TYR A 44 -14.20 2.32 -1.76
CA TYR A 44 -15.31 1.48 -1.30
C TYR A 44 -14.89 0.56 -0.14
#